data_AF-A0A820PWJ7-F1
#
_entry.id   AF-A0A820PWJ7-F1
#
_cell.length_a   1.000
_cell.length_b   1.000
_cell.length_c   1.000
_cell.angle_alpha   90.00
_cell.angle_beta   90.00
_cell.angle_gamma   90.00
#
_symmetry.space_group_name_H-M   'P 1'
#
loop_
_entity.id
_entity.type
_entity.pdbx_description
1 polymer ?
#
loop_
_entity_poly.entity_id
_entity_poly.type
_entity_poly.pdbx_seq_one_letter_code
_entity_poly.pdbx_strand_id
1 'polypeptide(L)'
;MTYKEDGHRGKGNFGQHEIFTGITSLFEGITISHPVYSTTASREIFIPIATASDGNTSIATYDPPSTSTEGRLCLDCGFTKLYVNWDSAGTARYIVNATCWLLGIGKH
;
A
#
# COMPACT_ATOMS: atom_id res chain seq x y z
N MET A 1 2.29 11.87 -14.54
CA MET A 1 1.28 12.73 -13.89
C MET A 1 0.19 12.98 -14.92
N THR A 2 -0.83 12.16 -14.93
CA THR A 2 -1.86 12.18 -15.98
C THR A 2 -3.09 12.85 -15.38
N TYR A 3 -3.40 14.06 -15.84
CA TYR A 3 -4.64 14.75 -15.48
C TYR A 3 -5.75 14.25 -16.41
N LYS A 4 -6.91 13.88 -15.84
CA LYS A 4 -8.16 13.69 -16.60
C LYS A 4 -9.04 14.94 -16.46
N GLU A 5 -9.84 15.19 -17.49
CA GLU A 5 -10.50 16.47 -17.80
C GLU A 5 -11.69 16.85 -16.89
N ASP A 6 -12.01 16.07 -15.85
CA ASP A 6 -13.28 16.16 -15.11
C ASP A 6 -13.16 16.56 -13.62
N GLY A 7 -11.99 16.95 -13.14
CA GLY A 7 -11.83 17.76 -11.90
C GLY A 7 -12.20 17.10 -10.56
N HIS A 8 -12.85 15.93 -10.56
CA HIS A 8 -13.20 15.18 -9.37
C HIS A 8 -12.61 13.77 -9.41
N ARG A 9 -11.51 13.60 -8.67
CA ARG A 9 -10.85 12.33 -8.43
C ARG A 9 -11.79 11.41 -7.62
N GLY A 10 -12.09 10.21 -8.13
CA GLY A 10 -12.72 9.17 -7.32
C GLY A 10 -11.84 8.85 -6.10
N LYS A 11 -12.44 8.45 -4.97
CA LYS A 11 -11.65 8.09 -3.78
C LYS A 11 -10.85 6.80 -4.08
N GLY A 12 -9.58 6.80 -3.71
CA GLY A 12 -8.78 5.57 -3.63
C GLY A 12 -9.38 4.60 -2.61
N ASN A 13 -9.05 3.31 -2.71
CA ASN A 13 -9.63 2.26 -1.88
C ASN A 13 -8.53 1.34 -1.36
N PHE A 14 -8.69 0.81 -0.15
CA PHE A 14 -7.90 -0.28 0.37
C PHE A 14 -8.80 -1.46 0.74
N GLY A 15 -8.32 -2.66 0.46
CA GLY A 15 -9.07 -3.90 0.66
C GLY A 15 -8.96 -4.44 2.09
N GLN A 16 -9.39 -5.69 2.27
CA GLN A 16 -9.16 -6.44 3.50
C GLN A 16 -7.71 -6.95 3.51
N HIS A 17 -6.87 -6.36 4.36
CA HIS A 17 -5.51 -6.82 4.63
C HIS A 17 -5.13 -6.45 6.06
N GLU A 18 -4.31 -7.27 6.74
CA GLU A 18 -3.95 -7.09 8.15
C GLU A 18 -3.34 -5.71 8.44
N ILE A 19 -2.62 -5.15 7.47
CA ILE A 19 -2.01 -3.81 7.60
C ILE A 19 -3.03 -2.67 7.73
N PHE A 20 -4.28 -2.90 7.31
CA PHE A 20 -5.37 -1.91 7.41
C PHE A 20 -6.27 -2.14 8.64
N THR A 21 -5.91 -3.07 9.54
CA THR A 21 -6.69 -3.36 10.74
C THR A 21 -6.93 -2.11 11.58
N GLY A 22 -8.21 -1.82 11.87
CA GLY A 22 -8.61 -0.65 12.66
C GLY A 22 -8.47 0.70 11.94
N ILE A 23 -8.28 0.70 10.61
CA ILE A 23 -8.18 1.91 9.77
C ILE A 23 -9.46 2.03 8.95
N THR A 24 -10.17 3.15 9.12
CA THR A 24 -11.39 3.48 8.35
C THR A 24 -11.13 4.44 7.20
N SER A 25 -10.04 5.20 7.28
CA SER A 25 -9.58 6.13 6.25
C SER A 25 -8.07 6.23 6.30
N LEU A 26 -7.44 6.28 5.12
CA LEU A 26 -6.00 6.44 4.97
C LEU A 26 -5.73 7.64 4.05
N PHE A 27 -4.87 8.56 4.48
CA PHE A 27 -4.46 9.68 3.63
C PHE A 27 -3.56 9.16 2.50
N GLU A 28 -4.03 9.18 1.25
CA GLU A 28 -3.28 8.56 0.14
C GLU A 28 -1.93 9.24 -0.15
N GLY A 29 -1.83 10.56 0.09
CA GLY A 29 -0.66 11.38 -0.25
C GLY A 29 -1.00 12.48 -1.28
N ILE A 30 -0.17 13.52 -1.34
CA ILE A 30 -0.25 14.56 -2.39
C ILE A 30 0.44 14.07 -3.68
N THR A 31 1.55 13.36 -3.53
CA THR A 31 2.34 12.80 -4.63
C THR A 31 2.38 11.30 -4.44
N ILE A 32 1.67 10.61 -5.33
CA ILE A 32 1.52 9.16 -5.33
C ILE A 32 2.02 8.67 -6.68
N SER A 33 2.90 7.67 -6.66
CA SER A 33 3.28 6.91 -7.85
C SER A 33 2.52 5.58 -7.89
N HIS A 34 2.81 4.75 -8.88
CA HIS A 34 2.34 3.37 -8.91
C HIS A 34 3.49 2.44 -9.29
N PRO A 35 3.46 1.16 -8.86
CA PRO A 35 4.44 0.18 -9.29
C PRO A 35 4.40 0.01 -10.82
N VAL A 36 5.58 -0.01 -11.44
CA VAL A 36 5.76 -0.38 -12.84
C VAL A 36 6.54 -1.69 -12.86
N TYR A 37 5.89 -2.76 -13.28
CA TYR A 37 6.48 -4.10 -13.32
C TYR A 37 7.36 -4.26 -14.56
N SER A 38 8.64 -4.52 -14.36
CA SER A 38 9.61 -4.73 -15.45
C SER A 38 9.58 -6.15 -16.01
N THR A 39 8.96 -7.10 -15.29
CA THR A 39 8.84 -8.51 -15.68
C THR A 39 7.47 -9.06 -15.32
N THR A 40 7.01 -10.09 -16.04
CA THR A 40 5.77 -10.81 -15.72
C THR A 40 5.82 -11.39 -14.30
N ALA A 41 6.94 -12.00 -13.92
CA ALA A 41 7.13 -12.54 -12.57
C ALA A 41 6.91 -11.49 -11.48
N SER A 42 7.45 -10.27 -11.64
CA SER A 42 7.23 -9.19 -10.66
C SER A 42 5.76 -8.78 -10.53
N ARG A 43 4.98 -8.89 -11.62
CA ARG A 43 3.54 -8.59 -11.59
C ARG A 43 2.73 -9.67 -10.88
N GLU A 44 3.19 -10.91 -10.94
CA GLU A 44 2.47 -12.06 -10.37
C GLU A 44 2.73 -12.24 -8.87
N ILE A 45 3.94 -11.90 -8.39
CA ILE A 45 4.30 -12.06 -6.96
C ILE A 45 3.72 -10.97 -6.07
N PHE A 46 3.53 -9.75 -6.59
CA PHE A 46 3.02 -8.64 -5.81
C PHE A 46 1.49 -8.58 -5.89
N ILE A 47 0.86 -8.66 -4.73
CA ILE A 47 -0.60 -8.58 -4.57
C ILE A 47 -0.97 -7.11 -4.29
N PRO A 48 -1.70 -6.43 -5.19
CA PRO A 48 -2.26 -5.10 -4.91
C PRO A 48 -3.27 -5.18 -3.77
N ILE A 49 -3.12 -4.31 -2.77
CA ILE A 49 -4.01 -4.24 -1.61
C ILE A 49 -4.62 -2.85 -1.41
N ALA A 50 -4.15 -1.85 -2.13
CA ALA A 50 -4.78 -0.54 -2.24
C ALA A 50 -4.62 0.07 -3.63
N THR A 51 -5.59 0.89 -4.02
CA THR A 51 -5.58 1.73 -5.21
C THR A 51 -5.63 3.21 -4.83
N ALA A 52 -4.94 4.04 -5.61
CA ALA A 52 -5.05 5.49 -5.50
C ALA A 52 -6.30 6.01 -6.20
N SER A 53 -6.57 7.30 -6.00
CA SER A 53 -7.65 8.02 -6.64
C SER A 53 -7.60 8.09 -8.18
N ASP A 54 -6.45 7.78 -8.79
CA ASP A 54 -6.28 7.65 -10.24
C ASP A 54 -6.60 6.23 -10.77
N GLY A 55 -6.96 5.30 -9.87
CA GLY A 55 -7.29 3.91 -10.17
C GLY A 55 -6.10 2.97 -10.23
N ASN A 56 -4.86 3.47 -10.11
CA ASN A 56 -3.66 2.63 -10.14
C ASN A 56 -3.36 2.03 -8.76
N THR A 57 -2.63 0.91 -8.74
CA THR A 57 -2.11 0.33 -7.50
C THR A 57 -1.25 1.33 -6.76
N SER A 58 -1.58 1.58 -5.49
CA SER A 58 -0.82 2.47 -4.61
C SER A 58 -0.06 1.72 -3.53
N ILE A 59 -0.57 0.55 -3.10
CA ILE A 59 0.09 -0.32 -2.14
C ILE A 59 -0.01 -1.77 -2.65
N ALA A 60 1.13 -2.46 -2.68
CA ALA A 60 1.21 -3.88 -3.02
C ALA A 60 2.08 -4.62 -2.01
N THR A 61 1.82 -5.92 -1.83
CA THR A 61 2.54 -6.76 -0.86
C THR A 61 3.05 -8.03 -1.48
N TYR A 62 4.11 -8.58 -0.90
CA TYR A 62 4.58 -9.93 -1.13
C TYR A 62 4.61 -10.65 0.22
N ASP A 63 3.82 -11.72 0.36
CA ASP A 63 3.85 -12.63 1.50
C ASP A 63 4.35 -13.99 0.99
N PRO A 64 5.63 -14.32 1.21
CA PRO A 64 6.16 -15.60 0.74
C PRO A 64 5.49 -16.77 1.47
N PRO A 65 5.43 -17.97 0.84
CA PRO A 65 4.97 -19.19 1.51
C PRO A 65 5.79 -19.47 2.78
N SER A 66 5.20 -20.15 3.76
CA SER A 66 5.88 -20.49 5.03
C SER A 66 7.11 -21.39 4.86
N THR A 67 7.25 -22.06 3.71
CA THR A 67 8.42 -22.88 3.35
C THR A 67 9.57 -22.07 2.74
N SER A 68 9.35 -20.79 2.41
CA SER A 68 10.35 -19.91 1.83
C SER A 68 11.27 -19.33 2.91
N THR A 69 12.52 -19.04 2.55
CA THR A 69 13.46 -18.28 3.38
C THR A 69 13.39 -16.77 3.13
N GLU A 70 12.52 -16.34 2.21
CA GLU A 70 12.35 -14.93 1.85
C GLU A 70 11.54 -14.16 2.90
N GLY A 71 11.75 -12.85 2.95
CA GLY A 71 10.99 -11.95 3.81
C GLY A 71 9.75 -11.38 3.12
N ARG A 72 8.81 -10.86 3.92
CA ARG A 72 7.68 -10.08 3.42
C ARG A 72 8.13 -8.74 2.84
N LEU A 73 7.44 -8.28 1.82
CA LEU A 73 7.62 -6.92 1.27
C LEU A 73 6.30 -6.16 1.26
N CYS A 74 6.38 -4.88 1.58
CA CYS A 74 5.29 -3.91 1.41
C CYS A 74 5.82 -2.76 0.55
N LEU A 75 5.25 -2.59 -0.64
CA LEU A 75 5.53 -1.49 -1.54
C LEU A 75 4.42 -0.45 -1.38
N ASP A 76 4.75 0.71 -0.81
CA ASP A 76 3.86 1.87 -0.71
C ASP A 76 4.37 3.00 -1.60
N CYS A 77 3.57 3.40 -2.58
CA CYS A 77 3.91 4.42 -3.55
C CYS A 77 3.45 5.85 -3.14
N GLY A 78 2.86 6.01 -1.95
CA GLY A 78 2.45 7.30 -1.41
C GLY A 78 3.55 7.99 -0.60
N PHE A 79 4.60 8.49 -1.26
CA PHE A 79 5.77 9.09 -0.61
C PHE A 79 5.43 10.18 0.42
N THR A 80 4.55 11.12 0.07
CA THR A 80 4.24 12.25 0.96
C THR A 80 3.36 11.87 2.17
N LYS A 81 2.62 10.75 2.09
CA LYS A 81 1.93 10.16 3.25
C LYS A 81 2.96 9.78 4.32
N LEU A 82 4.06 9.14 3.92
CA LEU A 82 5.09 8.65 4.85
C LEU A 82 6.04 9.75 5.34
N TYR A 83 6.33 10.75 4.50
CA TYR A 83 7.35 11.76 4.79
C TYR A 83 6.81 13.07 5.42
N VAL A 84 5.61 13.52 5.01
CA VAL A 84 5.11 14.87 5.37
C VAL A 84 3.92 14.81 6.32
N ASN A 85 2.96 13.92 6.06
CA ASN A 85 1.66 13.89 6.74
C ASN A 85 1.43 12.56 7.49
N TRP A 86 2.45 12.07 8.20
CA TRP A 86 2.39 10.78 8.90
C TRP A 86 1.39 10.77 10.08
N ASP A 87 1.03 11.95 10.58
CA ASP A 87 0.02 12.21 11.60
C ASP A 87 -1.40 12.38 11.00
N SER A 88 -1.53 12.37 9.67
CA SER A 88 -2.81 12.45 8.97
C SER A 88 -3.52 11.10 8.91
N ALA A 89 -4.86 11.16 8.95
CA ALA A 89 -5.84 10.08 8.88
C ALA A 89 -5.26 8.66 8.71
N GLY A 90 -5.18 7.94 9.84
CA GLY A 90 -4.85 6.51 9.85
C GLY A 90 -3.38 6.14 9.56
N THR A 91 -2.55 7.08 9.12
CA THR A 91 -1.19 6.79 8.64
C THR A 91 -0.27 6.25 9.74
N ALA A 92 -0.29 6.83 10.94
CA ALA A 92 0.48 6.31 12.07
C ALA A 92 0.10 4.86 12.42
N ARG A 93 -1.19 4.52 12.41
CA ARG A 93 -1.67 3.14 12.65
C ARG A 93 -1.24 2.22 11.51
N TYR A 94 -1.34 2.68 10.27
CA TYR A 94 -0.89 1.95 9.08
C TYR A 94 0.59 1.58 9.20
N ILE A 95 1.46 2.52 9.57
CA ILE A 95 2.90 2.28 9.75
C ILE A 95 3.14 1.20 10.81
N VAL A 96 2.46 1.28 11.96
CA VAL A 96 2.58 0.26 13.02
C VAL A 96 2.13 -1.11 12.52
N ASN A 97 0.94 -1.19 11.92
CA ASN A 97 0.40 -2.45 11.43
C ASN A 97 1.29 -3.06 10.33
N ALA A 98 1.75 -2.25 9.38
CA ALA A 98 2.68 -2.67 8.33
C ALA A 98 3.99 -3.18 8.91
N THR A 99 4.52 -2.52 9.95
CA THR A 99 5.75 -2.97 10.64
C THR A 99 5.53 -4.30 11.36
N CYS A 100 4.44 -4.46 12.11
CA CYS A 100 4.09 -5.73 12.75
C CYS A 100 3.93 -6.86 11.73
N TRP A 101 3.27 -6.57 10.61
CA TRP A 101 3.09 -7.50 9.52
C TRP A 101 4.44 -7.89 8.87
N LEU A 102 5.33 -6.93 8.60
CA LEU A 102 6.66 -7.21 8.04
C LEU A 102 7.51 -8.09 8.98
N LEU A 103 7.41 -7.89 10.29
CA LEU A 103 8.13 -8.67 11.30
C LEU A 103 7.51 -10.05 11.54
N GLY A 104 6.33 -10.33 10.99
CA GLY A 104 5.60 -11.58 11.24
C GLY A 104 5.13 -11.74 12.68
N ILE A 105 5.08 -10.64 13.46
CA ILE A 105 4.64 -10.66 14.86
C ILE A 105 3.16 -11.06 14.88
N GLY A 106 2.86 -12.25 15.42
CA GLY A 106 1.51 -12.80 15.52
C GLY A 106 1.17 -13.94 14.57
N LYS A 107 2.06 -14.33 13.63
CA LYS A 107 1.92 -15.65 12.96
C LYS A 107 2.51 -16.72 13.90
N HIS A 108 1.64 -17.57 14.44
CA HIS A 108 1.99 -18.78 15.21
C HIS A 108 2.08 -20.00 14.29
#